data_AF-A0A258JDX2-F1
#
_entry.id   AF-A0A258JDX2-F1
#
_cell.length_a   1.000
_cell.length_b   1.000
_cell.length_c   1.000
_cell.angle_alpha   90.00
_cell.angle_beta   90.00
_cell.angle_gamma   90.00
#
_symmetry.space_group_name_H-M   'P 1'
#
loop_
_entity.id
_entity.type
_entity.pdbx_description
1 polymer ?
#
loop_
_entity_poly.entity_id
_entity_poly.type
_entity_poly.pdbx_seq_one_letter_code
_entity_poly.pdbx_strand_id
1 'polypeptide(L)'
;MLFTGAVANEIAKGHLNAGTGSTISVPVNPNQKVTVTYYYAANFSIQGGAAVTTSSNSTGLFEKVDYVYTGTSPGNVLIAVNGTSYFTDINVDLIVPYTSVITVGTDKDYQMINGALKAISKMVRTAEQRVTVVIDPGNYEEMIVVNSPNVTFKNAAAKPSIALKNKGVDIDANAVRITSYYGYGYSYYSQGNDNKWNADVLAVNKANNSYTYENVSGTTNGSYWNATAVIAANGFEANDIIFENSFNQYISK
;
A
#
# COMPACT_ATOMS: atom_id res chain seq x y z
N MET A 1 10.08 -18.02 -12.74
CA MET A 1 8.87 -18.75 -12.31
C MET A 1 8.60 -19.85 -13.30
N LEU A 2 8.14 -21.02 -12.85
CA LEU A 2 7.83 -22.17 -13.72
C LEU A 2 6.40 -22.65 -13.45
N PHE A 3 5.68 -23.02 -14.50
CA PHE A 3 4.29 -23.47 -14.42
C PHE A 3 4.17 -24.92 -14.90
N THR A 4 3.29 -25.70 -14.27
CA THR A 4 2.88 -27.02 -14.76
C THR A 4 1.36 -27.16 -14.66
N GLY A 5 0.78 -28.03 -15.49
CA GLY A 5 -0.67 -28.27 -15.53
C GLY A 5 -1.42 -27.20 -16.34
N ALA A 6 -2.68 -26.99 -15.99
CA ALA A 6 -3.60 -26.10 -16.69
C ALA A 6 -3.51 -24.68 -16.12
N VAL A 7 -2.50 -23.92 -16.55
CA VAL A 7 -2.33 -22.49 -16.22
C VAL A 7 -2.49 -21.66 -17.48
N ALA A 8 -3.36 -20.66 -17.44
CA ALA A 8 -3.61 -19.74 -18.53
C ALA A 8 -3.46 -18.27 -18.07
N ASN A 9 -2.82 -17.44 -18.88
CA ASN A 9 -2.79 -16.00 -18.67
C ASN A 9 -3.94 -15.34 -19.41
N GLU A 10 -4.96 -14.89 -18.68
CA GLU A 10 -6.09 -14.17 -19.25
C GLU A 10 -5.77 -12.66 -19.27
N ILE A 11 -4.91 -12.26 -20.21
CA ILE A 11 -4.32 -10.91 -20.30
C ILE A 11 -5.38 -9.81 -20.21
N ALA A 12 -6.50 -9.95 -20.94
CA ALA A 12 -7.57 -8.96 -20.97
C ALA A 12 -8.27 -8.77 -19.60
N LYS A 13 -8.14 -9.73 -18.69
CA LYS A 13 -8.69 -9.69 -17.32
C LYS A 13 -7.64 -9.40 -16.25
N GLY A 14 -6.36 -9.38 -16.63
CA GLY A 14 -5.26 -9.12 -15.71
C GLY A 14 -5.04 -10.19 -14.66
N HIS A 15 -5.28 -11.47 -14.97
CA HIS A 15 -5.01 -12.57 -14.04
C HIS A 15 -4.40 -13.81 -14.70
N LEU A 16 -3.80 -14.65 -13.88
CA LEU A 16 -3.52 -16.05 -14.15
C LEU A 16 -4.68 -16.90 -13.63
N ASN A 17 -5.27 -17.70 -14.51
CA ASN A 17 -6.25 -18.72 -14.17
C ASN A 17 -5.54 -20.07 -14.10
N ALA A 18 -5.66 -20.78 -12.98
CA ALA A 18 -5.09 -22.11 -12.80
C ALA A 18 -6.15 -23.11 -12.38
N GLY A 19 -6.20 -24.25 -13.08
CA GLY A 19 -7.05 -25.39 -12.76
C GLY A 19 -6.42 -26.33 -11.74
N THR A 20 -7.25 -27.19 -11.14
CA THR A 20 -6.82 -28.24 -10.20
C THR A 20 -5.66 -29.08 -10.77
N GLY A 21 -4.68 -29.37 -9.91
CA GLY A 21 -3.47 -30.15 -10.25
C GLY A 21 -2.34 -29.30 -10.86
N SER A 22 -2.57 -28.02 -11.12
CA SER A 22 -1.53 -27.11 -11.59
C SER A 22 -0.56 -26.74 -10.48
N THR A 23 0.68 -26.42 -10.86
CA THR A 23 1.66 -25.87 -9.91
C THR A 23 2.35 -24.64 -10.45
N ILE A 24 2.70 -23.74 -9.53
CA ILE A 24 3.48 -22.53 -9.81
C ILE A 24 4.70 -22.55 -8.90
N SER A 25 5.89 -22.61 -9.49
CA SER A 25 7.17 -22.60 -8.78
C SER A 25 7.80 -21.21 -8.85
N VAL A 26 7.91 -20.57 -7.69
CA VAL A 26 8.36 -19.17 -7.54
C VAL A 26 9.79 -19.15 -7.00
N PRO A 27 10.78 -18.65 -7.75
CA PRO A 27 12.16 -18.57 -7.27
C PRO A 27 12.29 -17.50 -6.17
N VAL A 28 13.03 -17.83 -5.12
CA VAL A 28 13.22 -17.00 -3.93
C VAL A 28 14.64 -17.13 -3.39
N ASN A 29 15.08 -16.11 -2.66
CA ASN A 29 16.31 -16.08 -1.87
C ASN A 29 15.98 -16.05 -0.38
N PRO A 30 16.96 -16.33 0.51
CA PRO A 30 16.82 -16.12 1.94
C PRO A 30 16.35 -14.69 2.26
N ASN A 31 15.57 -14.54 3.32
CA ASN A 31 14.97 -13.26 3.75
C ASN A 31 13.99 -12.66 2.72
N GLN A 32 13.31 -13.51 1.96
CA GLN A 32 12.22 -13.09 1.08
C GLN A 32 10.90 -13.73 1.47
N LYS A 33 9.80 -13.09 1.09
CA LYS A 33 8.45 -13.64 1.13
C LYS A 33 7.84 -13.68 -0.26
N VAL A 34 6.92 -14.61 -0.47
CA VAL A 34 6.02 -14.63 -1.61
C VAL A 34 4.68 -14.08 -1.16
N THR A 35 4.22 -13.01 -1.80
CA THR A 35 2.86 -12.48 -1.61
C THR A 35 2.03 -12.90 -2.82
N VAL A 36 0.94 -13.62 -2.56
CA VAL A 36 -0.01 -14.06 -3.58
C VAL A 36 -1.27 -13.23 -3.43
N THR A 37 -1.61 -12.44 -4.45
CA THR A 37 -2.87 -11.71 -4.55
C THR A 37 -3.84 -12.46 -5.45
N TYR A 38 -5.05 -12.68 -4.98
CA TYR A 38 -6.09 -13.43 -5.68
C TYR A 38 -7.46 -12.76 -5.49
N TYR A 39 -8.43 -13.18 -6.29
CA TYR A 39 -9.82 -12.68 -6.20
C TYR A 39 -10.81 -13.75 -6.68
N TYR A 40 -12.10 -13.43 -6.69
CA TYR A 40 -13.19 -14.23 -7.28
C TYR A 40 -13.35 -15.67 -6.73
N ALA A 41 -12.42 -16.56 -7.04
CA ALA A 41 -12.32 -17.90 -6.48
C ALA A 41 -10.84 -18.29 -6.25
N ALA A 42 -10.58 -18.97 -5.15
CA ALA A 42 -9.26 -19.52 -4.82
C ALA A 42 -9.42 -20.87 -4.12
N ASN A 43 -8.55 -21.82 -4.46
CA ASN A 43 -8.31 -23.05 -3.71
C ASN A 43 -6.90 -23.55 -4.06
N PHE A 44 -5.92 -23.15 -3.26
CA PHE A 44 -4.52 -23.51 -3.43
C PHE A 44 -3.82 -23.65 -2.08
N SER A 45 -2.61 -24.20 -2.07
CA SER A 45 -1.73 -24.20 -0.89
C SER A 45 -0.34 -23.73 -1.27
N ILE A 46 0.37 -23.15 -0.30
CA ILE A 46 1.77 -22.73 -0.48
C ILE A 46 2.66 -23.67 0.33
N GLN A 47 3.62 -24.31 -0.33
CA GLN A 47 4.59 -25.26 0.26
C GLN A 47 3.91 -26.38 1.06
N GLY A 48 2.75 -26.86 0.61
CA GLY A 48 1.99 -27.91 1.28
C GLY A 48 1.34 -27.47 2.60
N GLY A 49 1.30 -26.17 2.89
CA GLY A 49 0.61 -25.61 4.05
C GLY A 49 -0.91 -25.68 3.94
N ALA A 50 -1.59 -24.98 4.86
CA ALA A 50 -3.05 -24.89 4.87
C ALA A 50 -3.60 -24.38 3.53
N ALA A 51 -4.78 -24.89 3.14
CA ALA A 51 -5.45 -24.43 1.94
C ALA A 51 -5.95 -22.99 2.11
N VAL A 52 -5.66 -22.17 1.11
CA VAL A 52 -6.23 -20.83 0.93
C VAL A 52 -7.44 -20.99 0.04
N THR A 53 -8.62 -20.75 0.62
CA THR A 53 -9.91 -20.95 -0.07
C THR A 53 -10.78 -19.72 0.02
N THR A 54 -11.27 -19.22 -1.11
CA THR A 54 -12.29 -18.17 -1.17
C THR A 54 -13.25 -18.38 -2.33
N SER A 55 -14.50 -17.98 -2.16
CA SER A 55 -15.55 -17.92 -3.18
C SER A 55 -16.26 -16.56 -3.14
N SER A 56 -15.51 -15.47 -3.30
CA SER A 56 -16.05 -14.11 -3.20
C SER A 56 -16.95 -13.73 -4.38
N ASN A 57 -16.78 -14.41 -5.52
CA ASN A 57 -17.45 -14.12 -6.80
C ASN A 57 -17.29 -12.66 -7.24
N SER A 58 -16.27 -11.96 -6.74
CA SER A 58 -16.01 -10.55 -7.02
C SER A 58 -14.61 -10.37 -7.58
N THR A 59 -14.52 -9.65 -8.70
CA THR A 59 -13.26 -9.19 -9.28
C THR A 59 -12.80 -7.85 -8.69
N GLY A 60 -13.59 -7.25 -7.79
CA GLY A 60 -13.23 -6.03 -7.07
C GLY A 60 -12.73 -6.28 -5.64
N LEU A 61 -12.82 -7.51 -5.14
CA LEU A 61 -12.33 -7.90 -3.82
C LEU A 61 -11.04 -8.69 -3.96
N PHE A 62 -9.93 -8.00 -3.71
CA PHE A 62 -8.59 -8.60 -3.72
C PHE A 62 -8.23 -9.09 -2.33
N GLU A 63 -7.80 -10.34 -2.26
CA GLU A 63 -7.30 -10.97 -1.05
C GLU A 63 -5.82 -11.31 -1.22
N LYS A 64 -5.12 -11.42 -0.09
CA LYS A 64 -3.68 -11.63 -0.07
C LYS A 64 -3.31 -12.66 0.96
N VAL A 65 -2.33 -13.49 0.61
CA VAL A 65 -1.65 -14.40 1.53
C VAL A 65 -0.15 -14.27 1.34
N ASP A 66 0.57 -14.22 2.45
CA ASP A 66 2.03 -14.17 2.48
C ASP A 66 2.60 -15.53 2.90
N TYR A 67 3.69 -15.93 2.25
CA TYR A 67 4.54 -17.04 2.69
C TYR A 67 5.97 -16.55 2.86
N VAL A 68 6.49 -16.63 4.08
CA VAL A 68 7.89 -16.30 4.37
C VAL A 68 8.77 -17.49 4.03
N TYR A 69 9.76 -17.27 3.16
CA TYR A 69 10.70 -18.32 2.80
C TYR A 69 11.66 -18.60 3.95
N THR A 70 11.67 -19.85 4.41
CA THR A 70 12.45 -20.31 5.56
C THR A 70 13.82 -20.88 5.17
N GLY A 71 14.12 -20.99 3.87
CA GLY A 71 15.39 -21.50 3.39
C GLY A 71 16.56 -20.54 3.63
N THR A 72 17.73 -21.11 3.89
CA THR A 72 19.00 -20.39 4.11
C THR A 72 19.85 -20.26 2.85
N SER A 73 19.40 -20.83 1.73
CA SER A 73 19.98 -20.70 0.39
C SER A 73 18.88 -20.37 -0.63
N PRO A 74 19.22 -19.89 -1.84
CA PRO A 74 18.24 -19.73 -2.91
C PRO A 74 17.46 -21.03 -3.18
N GLY A 75 16.20 -20.91 -3.53
CA GLY A 75 15.31 -22.05 -3.78
C GLY A 75 14.00 -21.63 -4.45
N ASN A 76 12.97 -22.48 -4.31
CA ASN A 76 11.65 -22.22 -4.85
C ASN A 76 10.56 -22.40 -3.79
N VAL A 77 9.52 -21.57 -3.88
CA VAL A 77 8.24 -21.74 -3.18
C VAL A 77 7.24 -22.32 -4.17
N LEU A 78 6.65 -23.48 -3.83
CA LEU A 78 5.65 -24.13 -4.65
C LEU A 78 4.24 -23.70 -4.23
N ILE A 79 3.44 -23.25 -5.19
CA ILE A 79 2.00 -23.05 -5.05
C ILE A 79 1.31 -24.22 -5.75
N ALA A 80 0.56 -25.03 -5.01
CA ALA A 80 -0.19 -26.16 -5.54
C ALA A 80 -1.68 -25.79 -5.63
N VAL A 81 -2.26 -25.93 -6.81
CA VAL A 81 -3.65 -25.53 -7.08
C VAL A 81 -4.58 -26.72 -6.92
N ASN A 82 -5.50 -26.65 -5.95
CA ASN A 82 -6.41 -27.73 -5.58
C ASN A 82 -7.81 -27.53 -6.18
N GLY A 83 -8.15 -26.30 -6.58
CA GLY A 83 -9.37 -25.91 -7.27
C GLY A 83 -9.13 -24.66 -8.13
N THR A 84 -10.05 -24.34 -9.03
CA THR A 84 -9.95 -23.15 -9.89
C THR A 84 -9.60 -21.91 -9.08
N SER A 85 -8.46 -21.29 -9.43
CA SER A 85 -7.91 -20.16 -8.69
C SER A 85 -7.48 -19.04 -9.64
N TYR A 86 -7.78 -17.80 -9.25
CA TYR A 86 -7.48 -16.61 -10.05
C TYR A 86 -6.45 -15.72 -9.34
N PHE A 87 -5.22 -15.74 -9.82
CA PHE A 87 -4.10 -14.98 -9.27
C PHE A 87 -3.93 -13.67 -10.04
N THR A 88 -4.03 -12.54 -9.36
CA THR A 88 -3.86 -11.21 -9.97
C THR A 88 -2.42 -10.71 -9.83
N ASP A 89 -1.70 -11.20 -8.83
CA ASP A 89 -0.28 -10.89 -8.64
C ASP A 89 0.41 -11.99 -7.82
N ILE A 90 1.68 -12.26 -8.15
CA ILE A 90 2.57 -13.13 -7.36
C ILE A 90 3.92 -12.40 -7.30
N ASN A 91 4.20 -11.77 -6.17
CA ASN A 91 5.40 -10.97 -5.98
C ASN A 91 6.37 -11.61 -4.98
N VAL A 92 7.66 -11.33 -5.16
CA VAL A 92 8.73 -11.71 -4.24
C VAL A 92 9.35 -10.44 -3.67
N ASP A 93 9.25 -10.27 -2.36
CA ASP A 93 9.77 -9.11 -1.65
C ASP A 93 10.75 -9.51 -0.55
N LEU A 94 11.68 -8.63 -0.23
CA LEU A 94 12.45 -8.72 1.02
C LEU A 94 11.52 -8.57 2.22
N ILE A 95 11.80 -9.34 3.27
CA ILE A 95 11.09 -9.24 4.54
C ILE A 95 11.68 -8.13 5.41
N VAL A 96 10.80 -7.45 6.14
CA VAL A 96 11.17 -6.59 7.26
C VAL A 96 10.77 -7.29 8.57
N PRO A 97 11.64 -7.35 9.59
CA PRO A 97 11.25 -7.87 10.90
C PRO A 97 10.08 -7.08 11.49
N TYR A 98 9.16 -7.75 12.17
CA TYR A 98 8.09 -7.06 12.89
C TYR A 98 8.66 -6.20 14.03
N THR A 99 8.16 -4.97 14.11
CA THR A 99 8.26 -4.12 15.30
C THR A 99 6.89 -3.51 15.57
N SER A 100 6.51 -3.44 16.84
CA SER A 100 5.22 -2.86 17.25
C SER A 100 5.20 -1.33 17.14
N VAL A 101 6.39 -0.69 17.09
CA VAL A 101 6.54 0.76 16.99
C VAL A 101 7.58 1.11 15.92
N ILE A 102 7.25 2.08 15.08
CA ILE A 102 8.19 2.76 14.18
C ILE A 102 8.02 4.27 14.31
N THR A 103 9.08 5.01 14.05
CA THR A 103 9.10 6.47 14.19
C THR A 103 9.20 7.17 12.84
N VAL A 104 8.51 8.31 12.71
CA VAL A 104 8.50 9.15 11.50
C VAL A 104 8.86 10.58 11.85
N GLY A 105 9.81 11.16 11.12
CA GLY A 105 10.31 12.52 11.36
C GLY A 105 11.78 12.65 11.01
N THR A 106 12.34 13.85 11.23
CA THR A 106 13.77 14.10 11.01
C THR A 106 14.59 13.16 11.89
N ASP A 107 15.58 12.48 11.31
CA ASP A 107 16.47 11.54 12.01
C ASP A 107 15.73 10.38 12.72
N LYS A 108 14.54 9.99 12.23
CA LYS A 108 13.79 8.81 12.68
C LYS A 108 13.99 7.60 11.77
N ASP A 109 13.36 6.46 12.12
CA ASP A 109 13.38 5.23 11.31
C ASP A 109 12.98 5.51 9.85
N TYR A 110 12.00 6.39 9.66
CA TYR A 110 11.57 6.89 8.36
C TYR A 110 11.41 8.41 8.39
N GLN A 111 11.76 9.07 7.29
CA GLN A 111 11.59 10.52 7.18
C GLN A 111 10.15 10.90 6.81
N MET A 112 9.48 10.01 6.07
CA MET A 112 8.15 10.22 5.50
C MET A 112 7.21 9.06 5.86
N ILE A 113 5.90 9.35 5.89
CA ILE A 113 4.86 8.38 6.29
C ILE A 113 4.74 7.27 5.24
N ASN A 114 4.87 7.60 3.94
CA ASN A 114 4.89 6.59 2.88
C ASN A 114 6.07 5.60 3.02
N GLY A 115 7.21 6.05 3.54
CA GLY A 115 8.34 5.17 3.86
C GLY A 115 7.99 4.16 4.95
N ALA A 116 7.36 4.63 6.02
CA ALA A 116 6.86 3.80 7.11
C ALA A 116 5.79 2.79 6.64
N LEU A 117 4.81 3.23 5.85
CA LEU A 117 3.78 2.35 5.29
C LEU A 117 4.36 1.27 4.36
N LYS A 118 5.36 1.63 3.54
CA LYS A 118 6.08 0.67 2.69
C LYS A 118 6.86 -0.36 3.50
N ALA A 119 7.41 0.01 4.64
CA ALA A 119 8.06 -0.95 5.53
C ALA A 119 7.04 -1.87 6.21
N ILE A 120 5.93 -1.32 6.70
CA ILE A 120 4.83 -2.07 7.33
C ILE A 120 4.29 -3.14 6.38
N SER A 121 4.11 -2.84 5.09
CA SER A 121 3.61 -3.82 4.12
C SER A 121 4.58 -4.99 3.88
N LYS A 122 5.86 -4.81 4.23
CA LYS A 122 6.92 -5.82 4.16
C LYS A 122 7.16 -6.54 5.49
N MET A 123 6.51 -6.12 6.57
CA MET A 123 6.67 -6.77 7.86
C MET A 123 6.12 -8.19 7.85
N VAL A 124 6.86 -9.12 8.45
CA VAL A 124 6.35 -10.46 8.77
C VAL A 124 5.53 -10.36 10.04
N ARG A 125 4.23 -10.21 9.91
CA ARG A 125 3.31 -10.09 11.05
C ARG A 125 1.95 -10.73 10.76
N THR A 126 1.27 -11.15 11.81
CA THR A 126 -0.12 -11.62 11.73
C THR A 126 -1.08 -10.44 11.60
N ALA A 127 -2.32 -10.71 11.19
CA ALA A 127 -3.32 -9.67 11.03
C ALA A 127 -3.62 -8.95 12.36
N GLU A 128 -3.48 -9.63 13.50
CA GLU A 128 -3.75 -9.11 14.85
C GLU A 128 -2.62 -8.24 15.41
N GLN A 129 -1.40 -8.41 14.90
CA GLN A 129 -0.24 -7.65 15.36
C GLN A 129 -0.31 -6.21 14.86
N ARG A 130 -0.52 -5.26 15.77
CA ARG A 130 -0.57 -3.82 15.47
C ARG A 130 0.82 -3.22 15.29
N VAL A 131 0.92 -2.24 14.39
CA VAL A 131 2.10 -1.35 14.28
C VAL A 131 1.66 0.08 14.56
N THR A 132 2.31 0.73 15.52
CA THR A 132 2.10 2.15 15.83
C THR A 132 3.20 2.97 15.18
N VAL A 133 2.81 3.85 14.26
CA VAL A 133 3.64 4.87 13.64
C VAL A 133 3.59 6.11 14.53
N VAL A 134 4.69 6.39 15.23
CA VAL A 134 4.85 7.55 16.10
C VAL A 134 5.48 8.68 15.28
N ILE A 135 4.74 9.75 15.06
CA ILE A 135 5.03 10.79 14.07
C ILE A 135 5.38 12.09 14.80
N ASP A 136 6.58 12.61 14.56
CA ASP A 136 7.00 13.91 15.10
C ASP A 136 6.10 15.04 14.55
N PRO A 137 5.85 16.11 15.32
CA PRO A 137 5.09 17.26 14.84
C PRO A 137 5.66 17.88 13.55
N GLY A 138 4.78 18.28 12.63
CA GLY A 138 5.18 18.84 11.36
C GLY A 138 4.13 18.72 10.25
N ASN A 139 4.47 19.29 9.09
CA ASN A 139 3.73 19.12 7.85
C ASN A 139 4.33 17.99 7.02
N TYR A 140 3.51 17.01 6.66
CA TYR A 140 3.85 15.91 5.78
C TYR A 140 3.06 16.06 4.49
N GLU A 141 3.73 16.55 3.45
CA GLU A 141 3.13 16.81 2.14
C GLU A 141 3.09 15.54 1.28
N GLU A 142 2.14 14.66 1.58
CA GLU A 142 2.02 13.35 0.96
C GLU A 142 0.56 12.95 0.77
N MET A 143 0.29 12.22 -0.32
CA MET A 143 -0.89 11.35 -0.38
C MET A 143 -0.50 9.99 0.21
N ILE A 144 -1.33 9.45 1.11
CA ILE A 144 -1.08 8.17 1.76
C ILE A 144 -2.15 7.14 1.44
N VAL A 145 -1.73 5.88 1.38
CA VAL A 145 -2.63 4.72 1.26
C VAL A 145 -2.30 3.73 2.37
N VAL A 146 -3.21 3.58 3.33
CA VAL A 146 -3.08 2.60 4.41
C VAL A 146 -3.76 1.31 3.98
N ASN A 147 -2.98 0.36 3.49
CA ASN A 147 -3.45 -0.93 2.97
C ASN A 147 -3.04 -2.15 3.82
N SER A 148 -2.39 -1.91 4.95
CA SER A 148 -1.99 -2.94 5.91
C SER A 148 -2.89 -2.86 7.15
N PRO A 149 -3.40 -3.98 7.69
CA PRO A 149 -4.33 -3.98 8.82
C PRO A 149 -3.66 -3.52 10.11
N ASN A 150 -4.45 -3.09 11.09
CA ASN A 150 -4.00 -2.75 12.44
C ASN A 150 -2.78 -1.82 12.44
N VAL A 151 -2.94 -0.66 11.83
CA VAL A 151 -1.93 0.42 11.82
C VAL A 151 -2.49 1.59 12.60
N THR A 152 -1.72 2.10 13.55
CA THR A 152 -2.08 3.30 14.32
C THR A 152 -1.13 4.43 13.96
N PHE A 153 -1.65 5.60 13.63
CA PHE A 153 -0.86 6.84 13.59
C PHE A 153 -1.00 7.56 14.92
N LYS A 154 0.11 8.00 15.49
CA LYS A 154 0.13 8.69 16.77
C LYS A 154 1.10 9.86 16.72
N ASN A 155 0.61 11.04 17.08
CA ASN A 155 1.46 12.21 17.29
C ASN A 155 2.45 11.97 18.44
N ALA A 156 3.73 12.23 18.20
CA ALA A 156 4.83 11.99 19.14
C ALA A 156 4.97 13.07 20.22
N ALA A 157 4.32 14.23 20.06
CA ALA A 157 4.41 15.32 21.03
C ALA A 157 3.94 14.88 22.42
N ALA A 158 4.65 15.32 23.47
CA ALA A 158 4.25 15.07 24.86
C ALA A 158 2.89 15.69 25.22
N LYS A 159 2.51 16.76 24.52
CA LYS A 159 1.20 17.42 24.59
C LYS A 159 0.70 17.59 23.16
N PRO A 160 0.12 16.55 22.56
CA PRO A 160 -0.28 16.59 21.17
C PRO A 160 -1.40 17.60 20.97
N SER A 161 -1.45 18.16 19.76
CA SER A 161 -2.41 19.20 19.39
C SER A 161 -2.97 18.93 18.00
N ILE A 162 -4.22 19.32 17.80
CA ILE A 162 -4.86 19.42 16.48
C ILE A 162 -5.29 20.86 16.19
N ALA A 163 -4.76 21.83 16.94
CA ALA A 163 -5.13 23.23 16.78
C ALA A 163 -4.56 23.81 15.48
N LEU A 164 -5.44 24.47 14.72
CA LEU A 164 -5.09 25.22 13.52
C LEU A 164 -4.76 26.67 13.89
N LYS A 165 -3.85 27.28 13.12
CA LYS A 165 -3.45 28.69 13.22
C LYS A 165 -3.67 29.38 11.88
N ASN A 166 -3.74 30.71 11.88
CA ASN A 166 -3.81 31.53 10.66
C ASN A 166 -4.85 31.02 9.65
N LYS A 167 -6.07 30.75 10.13
CA LYS A 167 -7.20 30.22 9.34
C LYS A 167 -6.91 28.88 8.63
N GLY A 168 -6.09 28.03 9.25
CA GLY A 168 -5.74 26.70 8.73
C GLY A 168 -4.51 26.67 7.82
N VAL A 169 -3.90 27.83 7.53
CA VAL A 169 -2.61 27.86 6.81
C VAL A 169 -1.52 27.20 7.65
N ASP A 170 -1.52 27.50 8.94
CA ASP A 170 -0.55 27.01 9.90
C ASP A 170 -1.19 26.03 10.89
N ILE A 171 -0.35 25.25 11.54
CA ILE A 171 -0.73 24.31 12.60
C ILE A 171 0.02 24.64 13.90
N ASP A 172 -0.47 24.14 15.02
CA ASP A 172 0.29 24.22 16.26
C ASP A 172 1.63 23.49 16.16
N ALA A 173 2.64 23.96 16.89
CA ALA A 173 3.98 23.37 16.85
C ALA A 173 4.02 21.92 17.37
N ASN A 174 2.99 21.49 18.12
CA ASN A 174 2.82 20.11 18.57
C ASN A 174 1.83 19.31 17.71
N ALA A 175 1.42 19.83 16.55
CA ALA A 175 0.49 19.15 15.67
C ALA A 175 1.20 18.38 14.54
N VAL A 176 0.58 17.29 14.10
CA VAL A 176 0.97 16.54 12.90
C VAL A 176 -0.11 16.77 11.85
N ARG A 177 0.28 17.29 10.69
CA ARG A 177 -0.61 17.43 9.53
C ARG A 177 -0.10 16.63 8.36
N ILE A 178 -0.97 15.78 7.84
CA ILE A 178 -0.78 15.08 6.57
C ILE A 178 -1.62 15.83 5.54
N THR A 179 -0.97 16.45 4.58
CA THR A 179 -1.63 17.32 3.60
C THR A 179 -1.22 17.00 2.18
N SER A 180 -2.12 17.22 1.24
CA SER A 180 -1.81 17.17 -0.19
C SER A 180 -2.64 18.20 -0.94
N TYR A 181 -2.10 18.72 -2.05
CA TYR A 181 -2.76 19.69 -2.90
C TYR A 181 -3.22 19.01 -4.19
N TYR A 182 -4.33 18.29 -4.13
CA TYR A 182 -4.93 17.67 -5.31
C TYR A 182 -6.44 17.89 -5.32
N GLY A 183 -6.92 18.41 -6.44
CA GLY A 183 -8.32 18.61 -6.74
C GLY A 183 -8.65 18.15 -8.15
N TYR A 184 -9.88 17.67 -8.32
CA TYR A 184 -10.40 17.25 -9.62
C TYR A 184 -10.48 18.42 -10.59
N GLY A 185 -10.28 18.14 -11.88
CA GLY A 185 -10.31 19.12 -12.97
C GLY A 185 -8.97 19.78 -13.29
N TYR A 186 -7.90 19.40 -12.59
CA TYR A 186 -6.52 19.87 -12.84
C TYR A 186 -5.58 18.67 -12.92
N SER A 187 -4.58 18.74 -13.80
CA SER A 187 -3.48 17.77 -13.85
C SER A 187 -2.26 18.33 -13.12
N TYR A 188 -1.48 17.44 -12.48
CA TYR A 188 -0.37 17.82 -11.62
C TYR A 188 0.91 17.12 -12.05
N TYR A 189 2.03 17.83 -11.99
CA TYR A 189 3.33 17.25 -12.36
C TYR A 189 3.72 16.05 -11.51
N SER A 190 3.29 15.99 -10.25
CA SER A 190 3.56 14.90 -9.31
C SER A 190 2.60 13.72 -9.42
N GLN A 191 1.62 13.71 -10.34
CA GLN A 191 0.60 12.67 -10.39
C GLN A 191 1.03 11.49 -11.26
N GLY A 192 1.14 10.32 -10.63
CA GLY A 192 1.38 9.04 -11.31
C GLY A 192 0.15 8.52 -12.05
N ASN A 193 0.34 7.46 -12.83
CA ASN A 193 -0.72 6.81 -13.60
C ASN A 193 -1.79 6.10 -12.74
N ASP A 194 -1.55 5.97 -11.44
CA ASP A 194 -2.49 5.47 -10.44
C ASP A 194 -3.23 6.59 -9.70
N ASN A 195 -3.19 7.83 -10.23
CA ASN A 195 -3.70 9.07 -9.66
C ASN A 195 -3.04 9.52 -8.34
N LYS A 196 -1.94 8.90 -7.90
CA LYS A 196 -1.30 9.23 -6.63
C LYS A 196 -0.07 10.10 -6.80
N TRP A 197 0.40 10.68 -5.70
CA TRP A 197 1.66 11.41 -5.66
C TRP A 197 2.86 10.49 -5.95
N ASN A 198 3.77 10.93 -6.80
CA ASN A 198 5.00 10.23 -7.14
C ASN A 198 6.16 11.22 -7.38
N ALA A 199 7.24 11.06 -6.59
CA ALA A 199 8.43 11.92 -6.64
C ALA A 199 9.17 11.87 -7.98
N ASP A 200 9.30 10.68 -8.58
CA ASP A 200 10.01 10.49 -9.83
C ASP A 200 9.24 11.12 -11.00
N VAL A 201 7.91 10.93 -11.00
CA VAL A 201 7.01 11.56 -11.98
C VAL A 201 7.08 13.08 -11.86
N LEU A 202 7.09 13.63 -10.63
CA LEU A 202 7.30 15.06 -10.40
C LEU A 202 8.60 15.57 -11.03
N ALA A 203 9.71 14.87 -10.79
CA ALA A 203 11.01 15.27 -11.30
C ALA A 203 11.05 15.26 -12.84
N VAL A 204 10.56 14.18 -13.46
CA VAL A 204 10.50 14.02 -14.92
C VAL A 204 9.60 15.09 -15.55
N ASN A 205 8.39 15.28 -15.02
CA ASN A 205 7.42 16.20 -15.57
C ASN A 205 7.85 17.67 -15.44
N LYS A 206 8.51 18.03 -14.33
CA LYS A 206 9.13 19.35 -14.18
C LYS A 206 10.27 19.57 -15.18
N ALA A 207 11.12 18.58 -15.40
CA ALA A 207 12.22 18.68 -16.36
C ALA A 207 11.71 18.84 -17.81
N ASN A 208 10.60 18.18 -18.13
CA ASN A 208 9.98 18.23 -19.46
C ASN A 208 8.96 19.36 -19.64
N ASN A 209 8.59 20.06 -18.56
CA ASN A 209 7.51 21.05 -18.51
C ASN A 209 6.20 20.53 -19.15
N SER A 210 5.85 19.28 -18.87
CA SER A 210 4.65 18.62 -19.40
C SER A 210 4.07 17.60 -18.43
N TYR A 211 2.75 17.39 -18.52
CA TYR A 211 2.07 16.33 -17.77
C TYR A 211 2.10 15.04 -18.57
N THR A 212 2.47 13.93 -17.93
CA THR A 212 2.40 12.58 -18.53
C THR A 212 1.09 11.85 -18.27
N TYR A 213 0.21 12.44 -17.45
CA TYR A 213 -1.03 11.82 -17.02
C TYR A 213 -2.12 12.89 -16.81
N GLU A 214 -3.33 12.60 -17.30
CA GLU A 214 -4.53 13.41 -17.08
C GLU A 214 -5.22 12.96 -15.79
N ASN A 215 -5.44 13.90 -14.86
CA ASN A 215 -6.15 13.59 -13.62
C ASN A 215 -7.61 13.21 -13.90
N VAL A 216 -8.04 12.05 -13.41
CA VAL A 216 -9.41 11.56 -13.61
C VAL A 216 -10.21 11.59 -12.31
N SER A 217 -11.53 11.68 -12.41
CA SER A 217 -12.45 11.58 -11.27
C SER A 217 -12.83 10.13 -10.97
N GLY A 218 -13.45 9.94 -9.78
CA GLY A 218 -14.09 8.68 -9.41
C GLY A 218 -13.28 7.83 -8.46
N THR A 219 -13.79 6.61 -8.22
CA THR A 219 -13.13 5.59 -7.41
C THR A 219 -12.38 4.57 -8.26
N THR A 220 -12.55 4.63 -9.59
CA THR A 220 -11.83 3.81 -10.56
C THR A 220 -10.45 4.41 -10.82
N ASN A 221 -9.49 3.59 -11.22
CA ASN A 221 -8.11 4.00 -11.55
C ASN A 221 -7.29 4.65 -10.42
N GLY A 222 -7.70 4.48 -9.15
CA GLY A 222 -6.95 4.97 -7.98
C GLY A 222 -7.14 6.44 -7.64
N SER A 223 -8.05 7.16 -8.30
CA SER A 223 -8.31 8.60 -8.07
C SER A 223 -8.80 8.90 -6.66
N TYR A 224 -9.85 8.20 -6.22
CA TYR A 224 -10.53 8.48 -4.95
C TYR A 224 -10.86 9.97 -4.77
N TRP A 225 -11.21 10.64 -5.86
CA TRP A 225 -11.49 12.09 -5.87
C TRP A 225 -10.34 12.93 -5.29
N ASN A 226 -9.09 12.48 -5.47
CA ASN A 226 -7.89 13.13 -4.95
C ASN A 226 -7.83 13.17 -3.41
N ALA A 227 -8.29 12.10 -2.74
CA ALA A 227 -8.19 11.98 -1.29
C ALA A 227 -6.73 12.04 -0.81
N THR A 228 -6.46 12.82 0.25
CA THR A 228 -5.14 12.88 0.90
C THR A 228 -4.79 11.58 1.62
N ALA A 229 -5.79 10.93 2.20
CA ALA A 229 -5.64 9.65 2.87
C ALA A 229 -6.68 8.65 2.37
N VAL A 230 -6.20 7.50 1.88
CA VAL A 230 -7.05 6.36 1.49
C VAL A 230 -6.83 5.24 2.50
N ILE A 231 -7.87 4.90 3.26
CA ILE A 231 -7.84 3.80 4.24
C ILE A 231 -8.47 2.57 3.61
N ALA A 232 -7.64 1.58 3.28
CA ALA A 232 -8.00 0.37 2.56
C ALA A 232 -7.75 -0.91 3.38
N ALA A 233 -7.65 -0.78 4.71
CA ALA A 233 -7.42 -1.90 5.63
C ALA A 233 -8.21 -1.74 6.93
N ASN A 234 -8.49 -2.87 7.58
CA ASN A 234 -9.22 -2.89 8.85
C ASN A 234 -8.34 -2.49 10.03
N GLY A 235 -8.97 -1.92 11.07
CA GLY A 235 -8.30 -1.61 12.34
C GLY A 235 -7.34 -0.42 12.29
N PHE A 236 -7.53 0.50 11.33
CA PHE A 236 -6.78 1.75 11.30
C PHE A 236 -7.22 2.67 12.44
N GLU A 237 -6.25 3.29 13.11
CA GLU A 237 -6.45 4.27 14.17
C GLU A 237 -5.59 5.51 13.90
N ALA A 238 -6.10 6.71 14.23
CA ALA A 238 -5.33 7.95 14.17
C ALA A 238 -5.56 8.77 15.44
N ASN A 239 -4.48 9.10 16.14
CA ASN A 239 -4.50 9.84 17.39
C ASN A 239 -3.77 11.17 17.21
N ASP A 240 -4.52 12.27 17.32
CA ASP A 240 -4.03 13.65 17.23
C ASP A 240 -3.34 13.98 15.88
N ILE A 241 -3.94 13.50 14.79
CA ILE A 241 -3.48 13.72 13.41
C ILE A 241 -4.48 14.59 12.66
N ILE A 242 -3.99 15.60 11.96
CA ILE A 242 -4.77 16.39 11.01
C ILE A 242 -4.61 15.77 9.61
N PHE A 243 -5.73 15.44 8.97
CA PHE A 243 -5.78 15.12 7.54
C PHE A 243 -6.36 16.31 6.79
N GLU A 244 -5.65 16.82 5.79
CA GLU A 244 -6.03 18.03 5.05
C GLU A 244 -5.89 17.80 3.54
N ASN A 245 -6.93 18.14 2.79
CA ASN A 245 -6.73 18.45 1.37
C ASN A 245 -6.69 19.98 1.24
N SER A 246 -5.53 20.51 0.87
CA SER A 246 -5.28 21.95 0.82
C SER A 246 -5.68 22.59 -0.53
N PHE A 247 -6.32 21.83 -1.42
CA PHE A 247 -6.81 22.34 -2.70
C PHE A 247 -7.73 23.56 -2.51
N ASN A 248 -7.46 24.62 -3.28
CA ASN A 248 -8.11 25.94 -3.20
C ASN A 248 -7.92 26.77 -1.92
N GLN A 249 -7.30 26.23 -0.87
CA GLN A 249 -7.07 26.97 0.39
C GLN A 249 -6.24 28.24 0.19
N TYR A 250 -5.37 28.26 -0.81
CA TYR A 250 -4.46 29.36 -1.11
C TYR A 250 -4.90 30.25 -2.29
N ILE A 251 -6.01 29.92 -2.95
CA ILE A 251 -6.48 30.59 -4.18
C ILE A 251 -7.72 31.46 -3.94
N SER A 252 -8.60 31.11 -3.01
CA SER A 252 -9.77 31.93 -2.68
C SER A 252 -9.40 33.04 -1.68
N LYS A 253 -9.28 34.28 -2.15
CA LYS A 253 -9.33 35.50 -1.33
C LYS A 253 -10.72 36.11 -1.36
#